data_AF-A0A6F9AQ75-F1
#
_entry.id   AF-A0A6F9AQ75-F1
#
_cell.length_a   1.000
_cell.length_b   1.000
_cell.length_c   1.000
_cell.angle_alpha   90.00
_cell.angle_beta   90.00
_cell.angle_gamma   90.00
#
_symmetry.space_group_name_H-M   'P 1'
#
loop_
_entity.id
_entity.type
_entity.pdbx_description
1 polymer ?
#
loop_
_entity_poly.entity_id
_entity_poly.type
_entity_poly.pdbx_seq_one_letter_code
_entity_poly.pdbx_strand_id
1 'polypeptide(L)'
;MPNSPYTELGYYIINKLHHVDDSVGNKTRRAFLYLAVFPLLDAMAWTHAGILLKHKHSLLVGCASISDVIAQIVFVAILLHSHLECLEPMLIPILSLYMGALVRFTIVGLGYYRNIHYNIPESSGPEVGGDATIKKMLSFWWPLALILAMQRISRPIVNLFVSRDLKGSSAATEASILPTSYEDLKHTTHKSRAVAVLTATYPVGHMPYGWLTELRAVYPAFDKNNPSNKLTNINTTISKSHIKKFTFVCFALSITLCFLVFWTPHISERILVDIIGVDNAFAELCVPPLLIFSFFPVPVTIRAHLTGWLMTLKKTFVLAPSSVLRIIVLITSLIVLPYMG
;
A
#
# COMPACT_ATOMS: atom_id res chain seq x y z
N MET A 1 -3.94 41.72 2.49
CA MET A 1 -3.63 40.67 1.51
C MET A 1 -2.12 40.61 1.35
N PRO A 2 -1.43 39.45 1.29
CA PRO A 2 -1.88 38.05 1.36
C PRO A 2 -1.13 37.23 2.45
N ASN A 3 -1.87 36.68 3.43
CA ASN A 3 -1.37 35.66 4.36
C ASN A 3 -2.04 34.32 4.01
N SER A 4 -1.36 33.46 3.24
CA SER A 4 -1.62 32.01 3.19
C SER A 4 -0.47 31.32 2.48
N PRO A 5 0.44 30.65 3.23
CA PRO A 5 0.62 29.21 3.00
C PRO A 5 0.96 28.36 4.25
N TYR A 6 0.81 28.88 5.48
CA TYR A 6 1.31 28.23 6.70
C TYR A 6 0.20 27.86 7.67
N THR A 7 -0.29 26.63 7.64
CA THR A 7 -0.95 26.07 8.82
C THR A 7 0.16 25.63 9.79
N GLU A 8 0.28 26.27 10.95
CA GLU A 8 1.29 26.01 12.00
C GLU A 8 1.42 24.51 12.37
N LEU A 9 0.33 23.77 12.20
CA LEU A 9 0.23 22.34 12.45
C LEU A 9 1.09 21.49 11.49
N GLY A 10 1.20 21.89 10.22
CA GLY A 10 2.07 21.22 9.24
C GLY A 10 3.55 21.47 9.51
N TYR A 11 3.90 22.68 9.97
CA TYR A 11 5.26 23.01 10.40
C TYR A 11 5.66 22.21 11.64
N TYR A 12 4.75 22.07 12.61
CA TYR A 12 5.02 21.32 13.84
C TYR A 12 5.16 19.81 13.63
N ILE A 13 4.31 19.20 12.78
CA ILE A 13 4.39 17.76 12.47
C ILE A 13 5.66 17.44 11.67
N ILE A 14 6.02 18.26 10.68
CA ILE A 14 7.17 17.96 9.80
C ILE A 14 8.50 18.31 10.49
N ASN A 15 8.60 19.46 11.15
CA ASN A 15 9.88 19.93 11.70
C ASN A 15 10.23 19.24 13.03
N LYS A 16 9.22 18.94 13.88
CA LYS A 16 9.46 18.34 15.21
C LYS A 16 9.44 16.80 15.22
N LEU A 17 8.70 16.16 14.32
CA LEU A 17 8.60 14.69 14.30
C LEU A 17 9.71 14.02 13.47
N HIS A 18 10.26 14.70 12.47
CA HIS A 18 11.25 14.12 11.56
C HIS A 18 12.65 14.77 11.55
N HIS A 19 12.91 15.84 12.32
CA HIS A 19 14.23 16.53 12.36
C HIS A 19 14.84 16.70 10.96
N VAL A 20 14.03 17.20 10.02
CA VAL A 20 14.46 17.35 8.63
C VAL A 20 15.02 18.75 8.44
N ASP A 21 16.23 18.88 7.88
CA ASP A 21 16.80 20.16 7.46
C ASP A 21 15.78 21.03 6.72
N ASP A 22 15.75 22.34 7.03
CA ASP A 22 14.78 23.31 6.50
C ASP A 22 14.69 23.32 4.96
N SER A 23 15.78 22.95 4.27
CA SER A 23 15.86 22.84 2.81
C SER A 23 15.05 21.66 2.25
N VAL A 24 15.05 20.51 2.92
CA VAL A 24 14.27 19.33 2.53
C VAL A 24 12.81 19.52 2.95
N GLY A 25 12.56 20.12 4.11
CA GLY A 25 11.21 20.48 4.56
C GLY A 25 10.47 21.41 3.58
N ASN A 26 11.16 22.36 2.93
CA ASN A 26 10.55 23.20 1.91
C ASN A 26 10.23 22.42 0.61
N LYS A 27 11.15 21.57 0.15
CA LYS A 27 10.94 20.71 -1.04
C LYS A 27 9.78 19.72 -0.84
N THR A 28 9.70 19.09 0.33
CA THR A 28 8.61 18.17 0.68
C THR A 28 7.25 18.87 0.72
N ARG A 29 7.17 20.09 1.26
CA ARG A 29 5.92 20.88 1.26
C ARG A 29 5.43 21.21 -0.16
N ARG A 30 6.34 21.61 -1.06
CA ARG A 30 6.00 21.84 -2.47
C ARG A 30 5.53 20.57 -3.16
N ALA A 31 6.19 19.44 -2.90
CA ALA A 31 5.74 18.14 -3.43
C ALA A 31 4.32 17.76 -2.94
N PHE A 32 4.01 17.99 -1.66
CA PHE A 32 2.65 17.76 -1.14
C PHE A 32 1.59 18.66 -1.77
N LEU A 33 1.92 19.93 -2.03
CA LEU A 33 1.03 20.85 -2.75
C LEU A 33 0.77 20.34 -4.18
N TYR A 34 1.83 19.91 -4.89
CA TYR A 34 1.65 19.32 -6.21
C TYR A 34 0.84 18.02 -6.15
N LEU A 35 0.90 17.25 -5.07
CA LEU A 35 0.12 16.03 -4.89
C LEU A 35 -1.30 16.27 -4.35
N ALA A 36 -1.72 17.50 -4.01
CA ALA A 36 -3.01 17.74 -3.36
C ALA A 36 -4.22 17.35 -4.24
N VAL A 37 -4.10 17.49 -5.56
CA VAL A 37 -5.16 17.13 -6.53
C VAL A 37 -5.19 15.64 -6.82
N PHE A 38 -4.06 14.94 -6.65
CA PHE A 38 -3.92 13.52 -6.96
C PHE A 38 -4.92 12.62 -6.20
N PRO A 39 -5.12 12.75 -4.87
CA PRO A 39 -6.11 11.95 -4.14
C PRO A 39 -7.53 12.10 -4.67
N LEU A 40 -7.91 13.27 -5.20
CA LEU A 40 -9.24 13.49 -5.77
C LEU A 40 -9.41 12.70 -7.07
N LEU A 41 -8.44 12.80 -7.98
CA LEU A 41 -8.44 12.04 -9.24
C LEU A 41 -8.42 10.53 -8.98
N ASP A 42 -7.55 10.09 -8.08
CA ASP A 42 -7.43 8.68 -7.72
C ASP A 42 -8.75 8.18 -7.08
N ALA A 43 -9.35 8.93 -6.15
CA ALA A 43 -10.63 8.57 -5.54
C ALA A 43 -11.75 8.42 -6.56
N MET A 44 -11.82 9.30 -7.57
CA MET A 44 -12.80 9.18 -8.66
C MET A 44 -12.56 7.91 -9.49
N ALA A 45 -11.31 7.65 -9.89
CA ALA A 45 -10.94 6.47 -10.66
C ALA A 45 -11.26 5.17 -9.89
N TRP A 46 -10.96 5.11 -8.59
CA TRP A 46 -11.29 3.96 -7.74
C TRP A 46 -12.79 3.76 -7.54
N THR A 47 -13.56 4.84 -7.42
CA THR A 47 -15.02 4.76 -7.26
C THR A 47 -15.66 4.16 -8.51
N HIS A 48 -15.30 4.67 -9.69
CA HIS A 48 -15.81 4.12 -10.96
C HIS A 48 -15.31 2.69 -11.20
N ALA A 49 -14.05 2.38 -10.87
CA ALA A 49 -13.52 1.02 -10.96
C ALA A 49 -14.31 0.04 -10.07
N GLY A 50 -14.66 0.45 -8.86
CA GLY A 50 -15.50 -0.34 -7.95
C GLY A 50 -16.90 -0.63 -8.52
N ILE A 51 -17.54 0.35 -9.16
CA ILE A 51 -18.83 0.15 -9.83
C ILE A 51 -18.69 -0.83 -10.99
N LEU A 52 -17.67 -0.68 -11.83
CA LEU A 52 -17.41 -1.59 -12.95
C LEU A 52 -17.15 -3.03 -12.48
N LEU A 53 -16.40 -3.20 -11.38
CA LEU A 53 -16.17 -4.51 -10.77
C LEU A 53 -17.47 -5.16 -10.28
N LYS A 54 -18.42 -4.37 -9.76
CA LYS A 54 -19.75 -4.88 -9.38
C LYS A 54 -20.54 -5.44 -10.58
N HIS A 55 -20.37 -4.84 -11.75
CA HIS A 55 -20.98 -5.28 -13.02
C HIS A 55 -20.14 -6.33 -13.78
N LYS A 56 -19.17 -6.99 -13.11
CA LYS A 56 -18.31 -8.04 -13.67
C LYS A 56 -17.40 -7.59 -14.83
N HIS A 57 -17.16 -6.28 -15.00
CA HIS A 57 -16.17 -5.74 -15.95
C HIS A 57 -14.75 -5.71 -15.36
N SER A 58 -14.29 -6.83 -14.79
CA SER A 58 -12.96 -6.92 -14.17
C SER A 58 -11.81 -6.80 -15.17
N LEU A 59 -11.99 -7.28 -16.40
CA LEU A 59 -10.97 -7.16 -17.46
C LEU A 59 -10.70 -5.71 -17.83
N LEU A 60 -11.73 -4.87 -17.95
CA LEU A 60 -11.56 -3.46 -18.30
C LEU A 60 -10.82 -2.70 -17.19
N VAL A 61 -11.16 -2.98 -15.93
CA VAL A 61 -10.46 -2.40 -14.77
C VAL A 61 -9.02 -2.90 -14.69
N GLY A 62 -8.77 -4.17 -15.00
CA GLY A 62 -7.43 -4.76 -15.08
C GLY A 62 -6.57 -4.11 -16.18
N CYS A 63 -7.11 -3.99 -17.40
CA CYS A 63 -6.45 -3.29 -18.50
C CYS A 63 -6.12 -1.84 -18.12
N ALA A 64 -7.07 -1.11 -17.53
CA ALA A 64 -6.83 0.27 -17.08
C ALA A 64 -5.67 0.36 -16.07
N SER A 65 -5.59 -0.57 -15.12
CA SER A 65 -4.51 -0.61 -14.13
C SER A 65 -3.15 -0.98 -14.73
N ILE A 66 -3.11 -1.83 -15.75
CA ILE A 66 -1.86 -2.18 -16.44
C ILE A 66 -1.41 -1.00 -17.31
N SER A 67 -2.34 -0.39 -18.05
CA SER A 67 -2.07 0.80 -18.88
C SER A 67 -1.56 1.98 -18.05
N ASP A 68 -2.09 2.18 -16.84
CA ASP A 68 -1.59 3.15 -15.86
C ASP A 68 -0.10 2.95 -15.55
N VAL A 69 0.29 1.74 -15.14
CA VAL A 69 1.69 1.41 -14.83
C VAL A 69 2.60 1.58 -16.05
N ILE A 70 2.17 1.10 -17.23
CA ILE A 70 2.94 1.24 -18.46
C ILE A 70 3.12 2.72 -18.81
N ALA A 71 2.07 3.54 -18.70
CA ALA A 71 2.15 4.97 -18.95
C ALA A 71 3.13 5.66 -17.99
N GLN A 72 3.11 5.31 -16.70
CA GLN A 72 4.06 5.85 -15.72
C GLN A 72 5.52 5.55 -16.10
N ILE A 73 5.82 4.29 -16.45
CA ILE A 73 7.18 3.84 -16.81
C ILE A 73 7.64 4.52 -18.09
N VAL A 74 6.81 4.49 -19.14
CA VAL A 74 7.13 5.10 -20.44
C VAL A 74 7.36 6.60 -20.29
N PHE A 75 6.53 7.28 -19.51
CA PHE A 75 6.66 8.72 -19.28
C PHE A 75 7.96 9.06 -18.55
N VAL A 76 8.32 8.30 -17.50
CA VAL A 76 9.62 8.47 -16.81
C VAL A 76 10.78 8.25 -17.76
N ALA A 77 10.74 7.20 -18.58
CA ALA A 77 11.80 6.89 -19.53
C ALA A 77 11.98 7.99 -20.59
N ILE A 78 10.88 8.52 -21.14
CA ILE A 78 10.91 9.62 -22.10
C ILE A 78 11.51 10.87 -21.47
N LEU A 79 11.03 11.27 -20.28
CA LEU A 79 11.53 12.44 -19.57
C LEU A 79 13.02 12.35 -19.25
N LEU A 80 13.47 11.17 -18.79
CA LEU A 80 14.88 10.95 -18.48
C LEU A 80 15.77 11.00 -19.72
N HIS A 81 15.31 10.47 -20.86
CA HIS A 81 16.07 10.49 -22.11
C HIS A 81 16.09 11.87 -22.78
N SER A 82 15.03 12.66 -22.61
CA SER A 82 14.83 13.92 -23.31
C SER A 82 15.72 15.09 -22.85
N HIS A 83 16.68 14.87 -21.92
CA HIS A 83 17.60 15.90 -21.40
C HIS A 83 16.91 17.21 -20.96
N LEU A 84 15.61 17.19 -20.66
CA LEU A 84 14.97 18.30 -19.98
C LEU A 84 15.64 18.40 -18.62
N GLU A 85 16.57 19.35 -18.49
CA GLU A 85 17.16 19.80 -17.23
C GLU A 85 16.02 20.33 -16.36
N CYS A 86 15.28 19.40 -15.76
CA CYS A 86 14.25 19.73 -14.82
C CYS A 86 15.00 20.32 -13.62
N LEU A 87 14.78 21.62 -13.38
CA LEU A 87 15.33 22.38 -12.25
C LEU A 87 15.09 21.67 -10.89
N GLU A 88 14.16 20.70 -10.83
CA GLU A 88 13.88 19.88 -9.65
C GLU A 88 13.68 18.38 -10.01
N PRO A 89 14.58 17.47 -9.57
CA PRO A 89 14.51 16.04 -9.90
C PRO A 89 13.27 15.33 -9.31
N MET A 90 12.61 15.93 -8.31
CA MET A 90 11.40 15.41 -7.66
C MET A 90 10.14 15.57 -8.51
N LEU A 91 10.14 16.43 -9.54
CA LEU A 91 8.95 16.71 -10.35
C LEU A 91 8.64 15.56 -11.33
N ILE A 92 9.66 14.88 -11.83
CA ILE A 92 9.55 13.77 -12.78
C ILE A 92 8.62 12.65 -12.28
N PRO A 93 8.84 12.07 -11.08
CA PRO A 93 7.94 11.03 -10.56
C PRO A 93 6.52 11.57 -10.28
N ILE A 94 6.38 12.84 -9.86
CA ILE A 94 5.05 13.43 -9.59
C ILE A 94 4.24 13.56 -10.88
N LEU A 95 4.86 14.07 -11.96
CA LEU A 95 4.20 14.18 -13.27
C LEU A 95 3.86 12.81 -13.85
N SER A 96 4.75 11.82 -13.69
CA SER A 96 4.48 10.44 -14.08
C SER A 96 3.25 9.87 -13.38
N LEU A 97 3.14 10.07 -12.06
CA LEU A 97 1.97 9.66 -11.28
C LEU A 97 0.68 10.32 -11.79
N TYR A 98 0.72 11.61 -12.14
CA TYR A 98 -0.43 12.29 -12.72
C TYR A 98 -0.84 11.72 -14.08
N MET A 99 0.13 11.45 -14.96
CA MET A 99 -0.14 10.86 -16.27
C MET A 99 -0.76 9.46 -16.15
N GLY A 100 -0.24 8.64 -15.25
CA GLY A 100 -0.82 7.32 -14.95
C GLY A 100 -2.25 7.42 -14.44
N ALA A 101 -2.49 8.27 -13.44
CA ALA A 101 -3.83 8.50 -12.89
C ALA A 101 -4.81 9.03 -13.94
N LEU A 102 -4.37 9.91 -14.84
CA LEU A 102 -5.19 10.45 -15.92
C LEU A 102 -5.57 9.36 -16.94
N VAL A 103 -4.61 8.51 -17.34
CA VAL A 103 -4.86 7.37 -18.25
C VAL A 103 -5.88 6.42 -17.62
N ARG A 104 -5.69 6.07 -16.35
CA ARG A 104 -6.61 5.21 -15.60
C ARG A 104 -8.01 5.83 -15.52
N PHE A 105 -8.09 7.09 -15.12
CA PHE A 105 -9.35 7.82 -15.01
C PHE A 105 -10.09 7.87 -16.35
N THR A 106 -9.36 8.10 -17.45
CA THR A 106 -9.94 8.16 -18.80
C THR A 106 -10.47 6.80 -19.26
N ILE A 107 -9.70 5.72 -19.08
CA ILE A 107 -10.12 4.37 -19.49
C ILE A 107 -11.32 3.90 -18.66
N VAL A 108 -11.26 4.06 -17.34
CA VAL A 108 -12.35 3.64 -16.43
C VAL A 108 -13.58 4.53 -16.60
N GLY A 109 -13.40 5.84 -16.74
CA GLY A 109 -14.47 6.80 -17.00
C GLY A 109 -15.16 6.52 -18.33
N LEU A 110 -14.41 6.32 -19.41
CA LEU A 110 -14.98 5.97 -20.71
C LEU A 110 -15.68 4.60 -20.68
N GLY A 111 -15.11 3.62 -19.97
CA GLY A 111 -15.74 2.32 -19.74
C GLY A 111 -17.06 2.43 -18.96
N TYR A 112 -17.12 3.32 -17.98
CA TYR A 112 -18.35 3.63 -17.24
C TYR A 112 -19.40 4.28 -18.14
N TYR A 113 -19.04 5.33 -18.87
CA TYR A 113 -19.97 6.06 -19.74
C TYR A 113 -20.48 5.22 -20.90
N ARG A 114 -19.64 4.39 -21.53
CA ARG A 114 -20.06 3.56 -22.68
C ARG A 114 -20.89 2.33 -22.29
N ASN A 115 -20.59 1.67 -21.15
CA ASN A 115 -21.22 0.38 -20.82
C ASN A 115 -22.36 0.50 -19.79
N ILE A 116 -22.27 1.44 -18.85
CA ILE A 116 -23.14 1.48 -17.66
C ILE A 116 -24.09 2.68 -17.69
N HIS A 117 -23.64 3.85 -18.18
CA HIS A 117 -24.47 5.06 -18.13
C HIS A 117 -25.80 4.93 -18.88
N TYR A 118 -25.85 4.12 -19.96
CA TYR A 118 -27.09 3.84 -20.69
C TYR A 118 -27.99 2.77 -20.03
N ASN A 119 -27.44 1.95 -19.12
CA ASN A 119 -28.11 0.81 -18.50
C ASN A 119 -28.55 1.05 -17.04
N ILE A 120 -28.39 2.27 -16.51
CA ILE A 120 -28.95 2.63 -15.20
C ILE A 120 -30.34 3.21 -15.47
N PRO A 121 -31.45 2.44 -15.33
CA PRO A 121 -32.76 3.03 -15.32
C PRO A 121 -32.84 4.00 -14.13
N GLU A 122 -33.25 5.23 -14.43
CA GLU A 122 -33.46 6.35 -13.49
C GLU A 122 -34.57 6.05 -12.46
N SER A 123 -35.23 4.89 -12.55
CA SER A 123 -36.23 4.40 -11.61
C SER A 123 -35.75 3.13 -10.92
N SER A 124 -35.00 3.30 -9.82
CA SER A 124 -34.98 2.29 -8.77
C SER A 124 -36.25 2.50 -7.95
N GLY A 125 -37.32 1.78 -8.28
CA GLY A 125 -38.56 1.81 -7.53
C GLY A 125 -38.35 1.51 -6.04
N PRO A 126 -39.32 1.88 -5.17
CA PRO A 126 -39.19 1.79 -3.70
C PRO A 126 -38.89 0.39 -3.16
N GLU A 127 -39.00 -0.66 -3.97
CA GLU A 127 -39.00 -2.05 -3.53
C GLU A 127 -37.60 -2.71 -3.45
N VAL A 128 -36.54 -2.06 -3.97
CA VAL A 128 -35.14 -2.58 -3.87
C VAL A 128 -34.26 -1.73 -2.94
N GLY A 129 -34.75 -0.57 -2.51
CA GLY A 129 -34.03 0.40 -1.69
C GLY A 129 -34.43 0.38 -0.22
N GLY A 130 -34.32 -0.77 0.45
CA GLY A 130 -34.48 -0.81 1.91
C GLY A 130 -33.39 0.04 2.58
N ASP A 131 -33.72 1.28 2.97
CA ASP A 131 -32.89 2.25 3.68
C ASP A 131 -31.39 2.08 3.40
N ALA A 132 -30.96 2.43 2.18
CA ALA A 132 -29.54 2.65 1.90
C ALA A 132 -29.10 3.99 2.53
N THR A 133 -29.31 4.13 3.84
CA THR A 133 -28.92 5.33 4.58
C THR A 133 -27.41 5.47 4.50
N ILE A 134 -26.91 6.67 4.21
CA ILE A 134 -25.48 7.04 4.25
C ILE A 134 -24.81 6.48 5.54
N LYS A 135 -25.57 6.42 6.64
CA LYS A 135 -25.20 5.79 7.91
C LYS A 135 -24.77 4.32 7.79
N LYS A 136 -25.48 3.48 7.01
CA LYS A 136 -25.10 2.06 6.79
C LYS A 136 -23.84 1.94 5.93
N MET A 137 -23.70 2.77 4.90
CA MET A 137 -22.50 2.79 4.06
C MET A 137 -21.26 3.25 4.86
N LEU A 138 -21.43 4.29 5.70
CA LEU A 138 -20.37 4.79 6.58
C LEU A 138 -20.01 3.77 7.66
N SER A 139 -21.01 3.11 8.28
CA SER A 139 -20.77 2.05 9.26
C SER A 139 -20.05 0.84 8.66
N PHE A 140 -20.23 0.57 7.36
CA PHE A 140 -19.47 -0.45 6.66
C PHE A 140 -18.06 0.01 6.32
N TRP A 141 -17.90 1.23 5.79
CA TRP A 141 -16.64 1.78 5.29
C TRP A 141 -15.63 2.15 6.39
N TRP A 142 -16.08 2.79 7.48
CA TRP A 142 -15.19 3.31 8.52
C TRP A 142 -14.25 2.24 9.12
N PRO A 143 -14.71 1.04 9.51
CA PRO A 143 -13.82 -0.03 9.97
C PRO A 143 -12.77 -0.45 8.94
N LEU A 144 -13.14 -0.53 7.65
CA LEU A 144 -12.19 -0.88 6.59
C LEU A 144 -11.15 0.23 6.37
N ALA A 145 -11.60 1.48 6.36
CA ALA A 145 -10.73 2.65 6.23
C ALA A 145 -9.73 2.71 7.38
N LEU A 146 -10.18 2.48 8.62
CA LEU A 146 -9.33 2.44 9.80
C LEU A 146 -8.25 1.36 9.69
N ILE A 147 -8.59 0.15 9.25
CA ILE A 147 -7.61 -0.93 9.07
C ILE A 147 -6.56 -0.55 8.03
N LEU A 148 -6.97 0.01 6.90
CA LEU A 148 -6.04 0.45 5.85
C LEU A 148 -5.15 1.60 6.33
N ALA A 149 -5.72 2.58 7.03
CA ALA A 149 -4.98 3.69 7.62
C ALA A 149 -3.90 3.17 8.60
N MET A 150 -4.28 2.29 9.54
CA MET A 150 -3.33 1.71 10.49
C MET A 150 -2.23 0.87 9.81
N GLN A 151 -2.55 0.14 8.74
CA GLN A 151 -1.55 -0.59 7.94
C GLN A 151 -0.58 0.32 7.17
N ARG A 152 -1.02 1.53 6.81
CA ARG A 152 -0.16 2.52 6.14
C ARG A 152 0.72 3.23 7.15
N ILE A 153 0.16 3.61 8.32
CA ILE A 153 0.86 4.32 9.40
C ILE A 153 1.91 3.44 10.09
N SER A 154 1.71 2.12 10.15
CA SER A 154 2.68 1.24 10.83
C SER A 154 4.10 1.31 10.24
N ARG A 155 4.23 1.61 8.94
CA ARG A 155 5.53 1.67 8.25
C ARG A 155 6.37 2.88 8.68
N PRO A 156 5.85 4.12 8.62
CA PRO A 156 6.52 5.27 9.20
C PRO A 156 6.91 5.07 10.68
N ILE A 157 6.02 4.46 11.48
CA ILE A 157 6.31 4.16 12.88
C ILE A 157 7.54 3.24 12.99
N VAL A 158 7.56 2.10 12.30
CA VAL A 158 8.73 1.19 12.33
C VAL A 158 10.00 1.90 11.89
N ASN A 159 9.97 2.65 10.79
CA ASN A 159 11.15 3.38 10.31
C ASN A 159 11.64 4.43 11.33
N LEU A 160 10.70 5.11 11.99
CA LEU A 160 11.01 6.10 13.03
C LEU A 160 11.55 5.44 14.29
N PHE A 161 11.05 4.27 14.69
CA PHE A 161 11.58 3.54 15.83
C PHE A 161 12.94 2.91 15.54
N VAL A 162 13.15 2.30 14.37
CA VAL A 162 14.47 1.78 13.94
C VAL A 162 15.51 2.90 13.93
N SER A 163 15.12 4.11 13.51
CA SER A 163 16.04 5.26 13.56
C SER A 163 16.24 5.86 14.96
N ARG A 164 15.27 5.74 15.89
CA ARG A 164 15.31 6.30 17.26
C ARG A 164 15.85 5.35 18.33
N ASP A 165 15.57 4.07 18.28
CA ASP A 165 16.00 3.11 19.31
C ASP A 165 17.52 2.91 19.28
N LEU A 166 18.11 2.96 18.09
CA LEU A 166 19.55 3.11 17.93
C LEU A 166 20.07 4.47 18.48
N LYS A 167 19.23 5.42 18.90
CA LYS A 167 19.67 6.64 19.62
C LYS A 167 19.68 6.44 21.14
N GLY A 168 19.04 5.38 21.63
CA GLY A 168 18.67 5.18 23.05
C GLY A 168 19.46 4.14 23.83
N SER A 169 20.46 3.46 23.26
CA SER A 169 21.38 2.67 24.09
C SER A 169 22.15 3.62 24.99
N SER A 170 21.91 3.48 26.29
CA SER A 170 22.09 4.44 27.40
C SER A 170 23.55 4.81 27.73
N ALA A 171 24.44 4.88 26.75
CA ALA A 171 25.82 5.35 26.89
C ALA A 171 26.08 6.69 26.14
N ALA A 172 25.13 7.17 25.32
CA ALA A 172 25.38 8.30 24.41
C ALA A 172 24.83 9.67 24.88
N THR A 173 24.19 9.75 26.05
CA THR A 173 23.55 11.00 26.51
C THR A 173 24.55 12.01 27.11
N GLU A 174 25.80 11.62 27.38
CA GLU A 174 26.85 12.57 27.85
C GLU A 174 27.63 13.26 26.71
N ALA A 175 27.50 12.83 25.46
CA ALA A 175 28.34 13.31 24.35
C ALA A 175 27.69 14.37 23.43
N SER A 176 26.66 15.09 23.90
CA SER A 176 25.93 16.06 23.06
C SER A 176 26.45 17.50 23.14
N ILE A 177 27.77 17.70 23.02
CA ILE A 177 28.35 19.00 22.63
C ILE A 177 29.52 18.73 21.67
N LEU A 178 29.28 18.95 20.37
CA LEU A 178 30.16 18.77 19.20
C LEU A 178 30.42 17.31 18.73
N PRO A 179 30.25 17.00 17.42
CA PRO A 179 30.54 15.68 16.87
C PRO A 179 32.05 15.55 16.65
N THR A 180 32.79 15.07 17.65
CA THR A 180 34.26 14.93 17.58
C THR A 180 34.76 13.49 17.56
N SER A 181 33.88 12.48 17.47
CA SER A 181 34.25 11.06 17.59
C SER A 181 33.88 10.20 16.35
N TYR A 182 34.84 9.39 15.88
CA TYR A 182 34.66 8.37 14.82
C TYR A 182 33.55 7.34 15.14
N GLU A 183 33.31 7.07 16.43
CA GLU A 183 32.23 6.19 16.90
C GLU A 183 30.83 6.73 16.58
N ASP A 184 30.61 8.05 16.70
CA ASP A 184 29.32 8.68 16.41
C ASP A 184 28.99 8.65 14.91
N LEU A 185 30.01 8.76 14.05
CA LEU A 185 29.88 8.65 12.60
C LEU A 185 29.53 7.21 12.19
N LYS A 186 30.20 6.22 12.79
CA LYS A 186 29.93 4.80 12.55
C LYS A 186 28.51 4.44 12.97
N HIS A 187 28.08 4.88 14.15
CA HIS A 187 26.75 4.63 14.66
C HIS A 187 25.63 5.26 13.80
N THR A 188 25.83 6.50 13.33
CA THR A 188 24.88 7.17 12.42
C THR A 188 24.80 6.47 11.06
N THR A 189 25.92 5.94 10.57
CA THR A 189 25.97 5.18 9.31
C THR A 189 25.21 3.85 9.41
N HIS A 190 25.33 3.12 10.52
CA HIS A 190 24.57 1.88 10.74
C HIS A 190 23.05 2.11 10.78
N LYS A 191 22.59 3.23 11.37
CA LYS A 191 21.16 3.62 11.41
C LYS A 191 20.57 3.82 10.02
N SER A 192 21.22 4.65 9.21
CA SER A 192 20.79 4.94 7.85
C SER A 192 20.77 3.68 6.99
N ARG A 193 21.73 2.77 7.20
CA ARG A 193 21.77 1.47 6.52
C ARG A 193 20.60 0.57 6.89
N ALA A 194 20.21 0.47 8.17
CA ALA A 194 19.08 -0.37 8.58
C ALA A 194 17.75 0.10 7.95
N VAL A 195 17.48 1.41 7.97
CA VAL A 195 16.27 1.98 7.34
C VAL A 195 16.30 1.83 5.81
N ALA A 196 17.47 2.00 5.20
CA ALA A 196 17.64 1.77 3.76
C ALA A 196 17.38 0.31 3.39
N VAL A 197 17.94 -0.65 4.15
CA VAL A 197 17.73 -2.09 3.96
C VAL A 197 16.23 -2.41 4.06
N LEU A 198 15.54 -1.90 5.07
CA LEU A 198 14.10 -2.12 5.22
C LEU A 198 13.28 -1.52 4.06
N THR A 199 13.68 -0.34 3.58
CA THR A 199 13.01 0.34 2.46
C THR A 199 13.22 -0.41 1.14
N ALA A 200 14.39 -0.99 0.91
CA ALA A 200 14.71 -1.78 -0.29
C ALA A 200 14.11 -3.20 -0.25
N THR A 201 14.16 -3.86 0.91
CA THR A 201 13.66 -5.23 1.08
C THR A 201 12.13 -5.31 1.07
N TYR A 202 11.43 -4.28 1.54
CA TYR A 202 9.98 -4.34 1.66
C TYR A 202 9.24 -4.52 0.32
N PRO A 203 9.50 -3.74 -0.75
CA PRO A 203 8.86 -3.94 -2.05
C PRO A 203 9.13 -5.34 -2.63
N VAL A 204 10.37 -5.79 -2.54
CA VAL A 204 10.81 -7.11 -3.04
C VAL A 204 10.15 -8.23 -2.26
N GLY A 205 10.13 -8.12 -0.93
CA GLY A 205 9.45 -9.06 -0.03
C GLY A 205 7.95 -9.13 -0.31
N HIS A 206 7.31 -8.01 -0.60
CA HIS A 206 5.86 -7.91 -0.81
C HIS A 206 5.41 -8.37 -2.22
N MET A 207 6.32 -8.47 -3.19
CA MET A 207 5.98 -8.81 -4.58
C MET A 207 5.32 -10.20 -4.73
N PRO A 208 5.84 -11.30 -4.12
CA PRO A 208 5.28 -12.64 -4.27
C PRO A 208 3.92 -12.87 -3.61
N TYR A 209 3.57 -12.08 -2.59
CA TYR A 209 2.36 -12.30 -1.78
C TYR A 209 1.39 -11.14 -1.78
N GLY A 210 1.77 -9.97 -2.31
CA GLY A 210 0.94 -8.76 -2.27
C GLY A 210 -0.45 -8.97 -2.88
N TRP A 211 -0.53 -9.74 -3.96
CA TRP A 211 -1.76 -10.08 -4.65
C TRP A 211 -2.71 -10.97 -3.83
N LEU A 212 -2.22 -11.73 -2.83
CA LEU A 212 -3.08 -12.51 -1.92
C LEU A 212 -4.01 -11.62 -1.11
N THR A 213 -3.65 -10.35 -0.89
CA THR A 213 -4.50 -9.42 -0.15
C THR A 213 -5.82 -9.13 -0.86
N GLU A 214 -5.85 -9.27 -2.19
CA GLU A 214 -7.05 -9.08 -3.02
C GLU A 214 -8.03 -10.25 -2.94
N LEU A 215 -7.64 -11.40 -2.36
CA LEU A 215 -8.56 -12.52 -2.08
C LEU A 215 -9.75 -12.10 -1.21
N ARG A 216 -9.61 -11.02 -0.43
CA ARG A 216 -10.72 -10.44 0.36
C ARG A 216 -11.91 -10.01 -0.51
N ALA A 217 -11.69 -9.65 -1.77
CA ALA A 217 -12.74 -9.21 -2.68
C ALA A 217 -13.47 -10.39 -3.36
N VAL A 218 -12.84 -11.57 -3.41
CA VAL A 218 -13.40 -12.77 -4.07
C VAL A 218 -14.66 -13.25 -3.36
N TYR A 219 -14.64 -13.34 -2.02
CA TYR A 219 -15.79 -13.81 -1.25
C TYR A 219 -17.07 -12.96 -1.47
N PRO A 220 -17.04 -11.62 -1.35
CA PRO A 220 -18.17 -10.75 -1.68
C PRO A 220 -18.64 -10.82 -3.13
N ALA A 221 -17.71 -10.97 -4.08
CA ALA A 221 -18.05 -10.97 -5.50
C ALA A 221 -18.83 -12.22 -5.94
N PHE A 222 -18.52 -13.39 -5.36
CA PHE A 222 -19.09 -14.68 -5.75
C PHE A 222 -20.16 -15.21 -4.78
N ASP A 223 -20.55 -14.45 -3.75
CA ASP A 223 -21.58 -14.89 -2.82
C ASP A 223 -22.95 -15.06 -3.49
N LYS A 224 -23.65 -16.13 -3.11
CA LYS A 224 -24.95 -16.55 -3.69
C LYS A 224 -26.07 -15.54 -3.38
N ASN A 225 -25.90 -14.73 -2.33
CA ASN A 225 -26.86 -13.73 -1.89
C ASN A 225 -26.69 -12.36 -2.58
N ASN A 226 -25.75 -12.21 -3.50
CA ASN A 226 -25.54 -10.95 -4.22
C ASN A 226 -26.57 -10.83 -5.37
N PRO A 227 -27.40 -9.77 -5.42
CA PRO A 227 -28.46 -9.63 -6.44
C PRO A 227 -27.93 -9.60 -7.88
N SER A 228 -26.65 -9.26 -8.11
CA SER A 228 -26.00 -9.34 -9.44
C SER A 228 -25.78 -10.77 -9.94
N ASN A 229 -25.82 -11.78 -9.04
CA ASN A 229 -25.69 -13.19 -9.39
C ASN A 229 -27.05 -13.87 -9.65
N LYS A 230 -28.18 -13.21 -9.32
CA LYS A 230 -29.53 -13.70 -9.66
C LYS A 230 -29.81 -13.70 -11.17
N LEU A 231 -29.04 -12.94 -11.95
CA LEU A 231 -29.23 -12.84 -13.41
C LEU A 231 -28.55 -13.98 -14.19
N THR A 232 -27.57 -14.67 -13.60
CA THR A 232 -26.88 -15.80 -14.22
C THR A 232 -27.50 -17.13 -13.78
N ASN A 233 -28.66 -17.43 -14.37
CA ASN A 233 -29.48 -18.59 -14.10
C ASN A 233 -29.06 -19.83 -14.93
N ILE A 234 -27.76 -20.16 -15.00
CA ILE A 234 -27.27 -21.35 -15.74
C ILE A 234 -26.13 -22.06 -14.97
N ASN A 235 -26.51 -23.09 -14.21
CA ASN A 235 -25.78 -24.33 -13.94
C ASN A 235 -24.40 -24.36 -13.25
N THR A 236 -23.87 -23.27 -12.69
CA THR A 236 -22.66 -23.35 -11.84
C THR A 236 -22.83 -22.56 -10.54
N THR A 237 -23.49 -23.18 -9.56
CA THR A 237 -23.46 -22.62 -8.20
C THR A 237 -22.05 -22.77 -7.64
N ILE A 238 -21.29 -21.67 -7.63
CA ILE A 238 -19.96 -21.64 -7.03
C ILE A 238 -20.14 -21.86 -5.53
N SER A 239 -19.96 -23.11 -5.10
CA SER A 239 -20.02 -23.51 -3.71
C SER A 239 -18.86 -22.89 -2.90
N LYS A 240 -19.07 -22.67 -1.60
CA LYS A 240 -18.05 -22.23 -0.64
C LYS A 240 -16.79 -23.11 -0.68
N SER A 241 -16.93 -24.37 -1.09
CA SER A 241 -15.83 -25.31 -1.29
C SER A 241 -14.89 -24.90 -2.44
N HIS A 242 -15.43 -24.41 -3.56
CA HIS A 242 -14.61 -23.93 -4.69
C HIS A 242 -13.78 -22.71 -4.32
N ILE A 243 -14.36 -21.77 -3.54
CA ILE A 243 -13.63 -20.58 -3.08
C ILE A 243 -12.51 -20.97 -2.10
N LYS A 244 -12.75 -21.96 -1.22
CA LYS A 244 -11.70 -22.50 -0.34
C LYS A 244 -10.58 -23.18 -1.12
N LYS A 245 -10.90 -24.02 -2.12
CA LYS A 245 -9.91 -24.65 -3.00
C LYS A 245 -9.09 -23.62 -3.77
N PHE A 246 -9.75 -22.60 -4.33
CA PHE A 246 -9.08 -21.50 -5.00
C PHE A 246 -8.14 -20.74 -4.06
N THR A 247 -8.60 -20.39 -2.85
CA THR A 247 -7.77 -19.75 -1.82
C THR A 247 -6.54 -20.59 -1.48
N PHE A 248 -6.72 -21.92 -1.34
CA PHE A 248 -5.62 -22.84 -1.05
C PHE A 248 -4.59 -22.91 -2.19
N VAL A 249 -5.04 -22.95 -3.45
CA VAL A 249 -4.15 -22.92 -4.61
C VAL A 249 -3.36 -21.60 -4.66
N CYS A 250 -4.03 -20.46 -4.44
CA CYS A 250 -3.35 -19.16 -4.41
C CYS A 250 -2.31 -19.10 -3.29
N PHE A 251 -2.64 -19.62 -2.11
CA PHE A 251 -1.74 -19.71 -0.97
C PHE A 251 -0.51 -20.58 -1.27
N ALA A 252 -0.72 -21.78 -1.81
CA ALA A 252 0.36 -22.68 -2.18
C ALA A 252 1.28 -22.03 -3.22
N LEU A 253 0.71 -21.42 -4.26
CA LEU A 253 1.47 -20.74 -5.30
C LEU A 253 2.32 -19.58 -4.73
N SER A 254 1.76 -18.76 -3.85
CA SER A 254 2.51 -17.65 -3.24
C SER A 254 3.62 -18.12 -2.30
N ILE A 255 3.38 -19.17 -1.50
CA ILE A 255 4.43 -19.78 -0.68
C ILE A 255 5.55 -20.34 -1.54
N THR A 256 5.21 -21.14 -2.55
CA THR A 256 6.21 -21.74 -3.46
C THR A 256 7.05 -20.64 -4.11
N LEU A 257 6.43 -19.53 -4.53
CA LEU A 257 7.15 -18.41 -5.13
C LEU A 257 8.05 -17.68 -4.12
N CYS A 258 7.60 -17.51 -2.87
CA CYS A 258 8.44 -16.93 -1.80
C CYS A 258 9.67 -17.81 -1.50
N PHE A 259 9.50 -19.13 -1.40
CA PHE A 259 10.64 -20.03 -1.19
C PHE A 259 11.56 -20.05 -2.40
N LEU A 260 11.04 -20.12 -3.62
CA LEU A 260 11.86 -20.11 -4.82
C LEU A 260 12.67 -18.81 -4.94
N VAL A 261 12.07 -17.66 -4.69
CA VAL A 261 12.75 -16.36 -4.85
C VAL A 261 13.71 -16.05 -3.70
N PHE A 262 13.35 -16.37 -2.45
CA PHE A 262 14.14 -15.95 -1.28
C PHE A 262 15.11 -17.01 -0.76
N TRP A 263 14.81 -18.30 -0.90
CA TRP A 263 15.69 -19.38 -0.42
C TRP A 263 16.69 -19.88 -1.46
N THR A 264 16.51 -19.61 -2.75
CA THR A 264 17.51 -19.97 -3.76
C THR A 264 18.69 -19.00 -3.69
N PRO A 265 19.94 -19.49 -3.50
CA PRO A 265 21.11 -18.63 -3.42
C PRO A 265 21.29 -17.83 -4.72
N HIS A 266 21.79 -16.60 -4.60
CA HIS A 266 22.03 -15.64 -5.68
C HIS A 266 20.80 -15.07 -6.42
N ILE A 267 19.59 -15.62 -6.29
CA ILE A 267 18.40 -15.05 -6.95
C ILE A 267 17.96 -13.76 -6.26
N SER A 268 17.82 -13.77 -4.94
CA SER A 268 17.42 -12.60 -4.15
C SER A 268 18.43 -11.45 -4.25
N GLU A 269 19.72 -11.79 -4.29
CA GLU A 269 20.83 -10.86 -4.47
C GLU A 269 20.81 -10.24 -5.87
N ARG A 270 20.70 -11.05 -6.94
CA ARG A 270 20.59 -10.53 -8.32
C ARG A 270 19.38 -9.63 -8.51
N ILE A 271 18.23 -9.96 -7.92
CA ILE A 271 17.06 -9.08 -7.97
C ILE A 271 17.37 -7.73 -7.33
N LEU A 272 18.09 -7.70 -6.22
CA LEU A 272 18.47 -6.44 -5.57
C LEU A 272 19.50 -5.64 -6.37
N VAL A 273 20.49 -6.31 -6.95
CA VAL A 273 21.56 -5.66 -7.71
C VAL A 273 21.04 -5.19 -9.07
N ASP A 274 20.35 -6.06 -9.82
CA ASP A 274 19.93 -5.78 -11.20
C ASP A 274 18.67 -4.90 -11.28
N ILE A 275 17.70 -5.07 -10.36
CA ILE A 275 16.43 -4.32 -10.41
C ILE A 275 16.49 -3.05 -9.56
N ILE A 276 17.05 -3.11 -8.35
CA ILE A 276 17.13 -1.94 -7.47
C ILE A 276 18.43 -1.16 -7.71
N GLY A 277 19.48 -1.78 -8.25
CA GLY A 277 20.74 -1.11 -8.55
C GLY A 277 21.63 -0.92 -7.32
N VAL A 278 21.52 -1.81 -6.31
CA VAL A 278 22.27 -1.65 -5.05
C VAL A 278 23.57 -2.46 -5.05
N ASP A 279 24.56 -1.96 -4.31
CA ASP A 279 25.87 -2.60 -4.16
C ASP A 279 25.77 -4.00 -3.52
N ASN A 280 26.66 -4.92 -3.91
CA ASN A 280 26.66 -6.32 -3.48
C ASN A 280 26.74 -6.46 -1.95
N ALA A 281 27.59 -5.64 -1.30
CA ALA A 281 27.72 -5.64 0.16
C ALA A 281 26.42 -5.22 0.88
N PHE A 282 25.57 -4.42 0.23
CA PHE A 282 24.28 -4.03 0.78
C PHE A 282 23.19 -5.06 0.43
N ALA A 283 23.29 -5.71 -0.73
CA ALA A 283 22.40 -6.79 -1.11
C ALA A 283 22.49 -7.97 -0.13
N GLU A 284 23.69 -8.31 0.34
CA GLU A 284 23.90 -9.35 1.35
C GLU A 284 23.16 -9.04 2.67
N LEU A 285 23.20 -7.77 3.12
CA LEU A 285 22.48 -7.31 4.33
C LEU A 285 20.95 -7.40 4.18
N CYS A 286 20.44 -7.43 2.96
CA CYS A 286 19.01 -7.51 2.66
C CYS A 286 18.48 -8.96 2.62
N VAL A 287 19.35 -9.97 2.54
CA VAL A 287 18.95 -11.37 2.46
C VAL A 287 18.26 -11.86 3.74
N PRO A 288 18.75 -11.61 4.97
CA PRO A 288 18.10 -12.13 6.18
C PRO A 288 16.66 -11.62 6.36
N PRO A 289 16.36 -10.32 6.17
CA PRO A 289 14.97 -9.83 6.17
C PRO A 289 14.07 -10.50 5.11
N LEU A 290 14.59 -10.77 3.90
CA LEU A 290 13.84 -11.43 2.82
C LEU A 290 13.48 -12.87 3.16
N LEU A 291 14.38 -13.59 3.83
CA LEU A 291 14.09 -14.93 4.34
C LEU A 291 12.95 -14.91 5.37
N ILE A 292 12.92 -13.91 6.27
CA ILE A 292 11.82 -13.75 7.22
C ILE A 292 10.50 -13.43 6.48
N PHE A 293 10.55 -12.61 5.42
CA PHE A 293 9.38 -12.31 4.60
C PHE A 293 8.79 -13.53 3.89
N SER A 294 9.53 -14.62 3.70
CA SER A 294 9.01 -15.87 3.10
C SER A 294 7.84 -16.47 3.88
N PHE A 295 7.72 -16.21 5.18
CA PHE A 295 6.64 -16.73 6.03
C PHE A 295 5.40 -15.82 6.06
N PHE A 296 5.48 -14.58 5.56
CA PHE A 296 4.37 -13.64 5.53
C PHE A 296 3.13 -14.06 4.70
N PRO A 297 3.21 -14.92 3.66
CA PRO A 297 2.03 -15.39 2.95
C PRO A 297 1.00 -16.08 3.86
N VAL A 298 1.44 -16.74 4.94
CA VAL A 298 0.57 -17.44 5.90
C VAL A 298 -0.39 -16.48 6.62
N PRO A 299 0.08 -15.52 7.44
CA PRO A 299 -0.82 -14.59 8.12
C PRO A 299 -1.59 -13.71 7.13
N VAL A 300 -1.02 -13.38 5.96
CA VAL A 300 -1.69 -12.57 4.95
C VAL A 300 -2.90 -13.30 4.35
N THR A 301 -2.76 -14.58 4.01
CA THR A 301 -3.86 -15.39 3.45
C THR A 301 -4.99 -15.57 4.46
N ILE A 302 -4.65 -15.94 5.70
CA ILE A 302 -5.63 -16.10 6.79
C ILE A 302 -6.41 -14.80 6.96
N ARG A 303 -5.70 -13.67 7.11
CA ARG A 303 -6.33 -12.36 7.23
C ARG A 303 -7.23 -12.03 6.04
N ALA A 304 -6.76 -12.22 4.80
CA ALA A 304 -7.52 -11.92 3.59
C ALA A 304 -8.81 -12.76 3.52
N HIS A 305 -8.72 -14.05 3.87
CA HIS A 305 -9.85 -14.97 3.91
C HIS A 305 -10.90 -14.57 4.96
N LEU A 306 -10.47 -14.35 6.22
CA LEU A 306 -11.38 -13.91 7.29
C LEU A 306 -12.01 -12.55 6.98
N THR A 307 -11.21 -11.63 6.44
CA THR A 307 -11.68 -10.29 6.06
C THR A 307 -12.74 -10.39 4.96
N GLY A 308 -12.50 -11.16 3.90
CA GLY A 308 -13.48 -11.37 2.82
C GLY A 308 -14.77 -12.03 3.31
N TRP A 309 -14.66 -13.00 4.21
CA TRP A 309 -15.82 -13.64 4.82
C TRP A 309 -16.62 -12.70 5.75
N LEU A 310 -15.96 -11.83 6.51
CA LEU A 310 -16.66 -10.83 7.34
C LEU A 310 -17.33 -9.73 6.50
N MET A 311 -16.75 -9.39 5.34
CA MET A 311 -17.37 -8.48 4.39
C MET A 311 -18.67 -9.04 3.81
N THR A 312 -18.75 -10.35 3.49
CA THR A 312 -20.02 -10.96 3.02
C THR A 312 -21.10 -10.92 4.10
N LEU A 313 -20.72 -11.13 5.36
CA LEU A 313 -21.64 -11.07 6.50
C LEU A 313 -22.02 -9.63 6.92
N LYS A 314 -21.49 -8.59 6.26
CA LYS A 314 -21.65 -7.17 6.61
C LYS A 314 -21.29 -6.83 8.08
N LYS A 315 -20.53 -7.70 8.76
CA LYS A 315 -20.08 -7.52 10.16
C LYS A 315 -18.66 -6.96 10.22
N THR A 316 -18.44 -5.82 9.58
CA THR A 316 -17.10 -5.20 9.49
C THR A 316 -16.61 -4.60 10.81
N PHE A 317 -17.51 -4.36 11.77
CA PHE A 317 -17.16 -3.87 13.10
C PHE A 317 -16.23 -4.82 13.86
N VAL A 318 -16.37 -6.13 13.66
CA VAL A 318 -15.52 -7.16 14.29
C VAL A 318 -14.07 -7.09 13.78
N LEU A 319 -13.84 -6.43 12.65
CA LEU A 319 -12.53 -6.31 12.03
C LEU A 319 -11.69 -5.16 12.61
N ALA A 320 -12.32 -4.13 13.17
CA ALA A 320 -11.65 -2.94 13.70
C ALA A 320 -10.72 -3.19 14.92
N PRO A 321 -11.07 -4.04 15.90
CA PRO A 321 -10.18 -4.34 17.03
C PRO A 321 -8.85 -4.96 16.60
N SER A 322 -8.84 -5.73 15.51
CA SER A 322 -7.64 -6.40 15.00
C SER A 322 -6.55 -5.42 14.56
N SER A 323 -6.90 -4.27 13.96
CA SER A 323 -5.90 -3.27 13.56
C SER A 323 -5.30 -2.52 14.73
N VAL A 324 -6.09 -2.25 15.78
CA VAL A 324 -5.60 -1.62 17.01
C VAL A 324 -4.64 -2.56 17.73
N LEU A 325 -5.00 -3.84 17.85
CA LEU A 325 -4.13 -4.87 18.43
C LEU A 325 -2.79 -4.96 17.71
N ARG A 326 -2.77 -4.84 16.38
CA ARG A 326 -1.53 -4.83 15.60
C ARG A 326 -0.59 -3.69 16.01
N ILE A 327 -1.11 -2.49 16.27
CA ILE A 327 -0.29 -1.36 16.71
C ILE A 327 0.22 -1.58 18.12
N ILE A 328 -0.63 -2.07 19.03
CA ILE A 328 -0.24 -2.38 20.41
C ILE A 328 0.90 -3.40 20.40
N VAL A 329 0.71 -4.53 19.71
CA VAL A 329 1.73 -5.59 19.60
C VAL A 329 3.01 -5.07 18.95
N LEU A 330 2.92 -4.20 17.94
CA LEU A 330 4.08 -3.59 17.31
C LEU A 330 4.85 -2.69 18.28
N ILE A 331 4.16 -1.86 19.05
CA ILE A 331 4.78 -0.99 20.07
C ILE A 331 5.39 -1.85 21.18
N THR A 332 4.66 -2.86 21.68
CA THR A 332 5.18 -3.78 22.70
C THR A 332 6.40 -4.54 22.20
N SER A 333 6.36 -5.08 20.97
CA SER A 333 7.49 -5.78 20.36
C SER A 333 8.70 -4.86 20.22
N LEU A 334 8.50 -3.62 19.78
CA LEU A 334 9.57 -2.62 19.68
C LEU A 334 10.14 -2.20 21.03
N ILE A 335 9.36 -2.24 22.11
CA ILE A 335 9.85 -1.94 23.46
C ILE A 335 10.60 -3.15 24.02
N VAL A 336 10.09 -4.38 23.80
CA VAL A 336 10.62 -5.59 24.42
C VAL A 336 11.84 -6.15 23.70
N LEU A 337 11.90 -6.08 22.36
CA LEU A 337 13.05 -6.59 21.59
C LEU A 337 14.39 -6.01 22.05
N PRO A 338 14.53 -4.68 22.23
CA PRO A 338 15.79 -4.08 22.69
C PRO A 338 16.24 -4.57 24.07
N TYR A 339 15.30 -4.99 24.94
CA TYR A 339 15.64 -5.59 26.23
C TYR A 339 16.07 -7.05 26.12
N MET A 340 15.75 -7.73 25.01
CA MET A 340 16.08 -9.15 24.79
C MET A 340 17.40 -9.36 24.03
N GLY A 341 18.07 -8.28 23.60
CA GLY A 341 19.31 -8.32 22.81
C GLY A 341 19.01 -8.40 21.33
#